data_AF-A0A830B9W5-F1
#
_entry.id   AF-A0A830B9W5-F1
#
_cell.length_a   1.000
_cell.length_b   1.000
_cell.length_c   1.000
_cell.angle_alpha   90.00
_cell.angle_beta   90.00
_cell.angle_gamma   90.00
#
_symmetry.space_group_name_H-M   'P 1'
#
loop_
_entity.id
_entity.type
_entity.pdbx_description
1 polymer ?
#
loop_
_entity_poly.entity_id
_entity_poly.type
_entity_poly.pdbx_seq_one_letter_code
_entity_poly.pdbx_strand_id
1 'polypeptide(L)'
;IKAQTAATTPAINQSSSDGKKTLRKGNVIITGASSGLGLATAKALAETGKWHVIMACRNFLKAEKAARSAGMPKENYTVMHLDLASLESVRQFVDTFRRSGRPLDVLVCNAAVYQPTAKEPTFSADGLLLDDLKQSDYPQRRCIIVGSITGNTNTLAGNVPPKANLGDLRGLAGGLNGVGSSSMIDGGEFDGAKAYKDSKVCNMLTMQELHRRFHEETGVSFASLYPGCIAETGLFREHIPLFRLLFPPFQKYITKG
;
A
#
# COMPACT_ATOMS: atom_id res chain seq x y z
N ILE A 1 37.74 -8.28 15.03
CA ILE A 1 37.45 -6.83 14.87
C ILE A 1 35.94 -6.65 15.02
N LYS A 2 35.48 -6.11 16.15
CA LYS A 2 34.05 -5.92 16.45
C LYS A 2 33.55 -4.74 15.61
N ALA A 3 32.68 -4.99 14.63
CA ALA A 3 32.02 -3.95 13.87
C ALA A 3 30.82 -3.42 14.65
N GLN A 4 30.92 -2.20 15.18
CA GLN A 4 29.79 -1.45 15.70
C GLN A 4 28.92 -1.00 14.51
N THR A 5 27.71 -1.51 14.40
CA THR A 5 26.68 -0.95 13.52
C THR A 5 26.06 0.27 14.19
N ALA A 6 26.54 1.46 13.81
CA ALA A 6 25.90 2.71 14.17
C ALA A 6 24.54 2.80 13.45
N ALA A 7 23.46 2.93 14.23
CA ALA A 7 22.15 3.27 13.72
C ALA A 7 22.14 4.77 13.38
N THR A 8 22.39 5.13 12.14
CA THR A 8 22.15 6.48 11.64
C THR A 8 20.65 6.70 11.51
N THR A 9 20.07 7.39 12.49
CA THR A 9 18.77 8.06 12.33
C THR A 9 18.87 9.01 11.13
N PRO A 10 18.02 8.90 10.10
CA PRO A 10 18.05 9.88 9.02
C PRO A 10 17.65 11.24 9.59
N ALA A 11 18.56 12.21 9.52
CA ALA A 11 18.24 13.59 9.79
C ALA A 11 17.11 14.01 8.84
N ILE A 12 16.05 14.61 9.40
CA ILE A 12 15.01 15.28 8.62
C ILE A 12 15.69 16.50 7.99
N ASN A 13 16.24 16.32 6.80
CA ASN A 13 16.66 17.43 5.98
C ASN A 13 15.38 18.16 5.57
N GLN A 14 15.11 19.31 6.18
CA GLN A 14 14.18 20.26 5.62
C GLN A 14 14.79 20.74 4.31
N SER A 15 14.44 20.07 3.22
CA SER A 15 14.74 20.58 1.88
C SER A 15 14.01 21.90 1.73
N SER A 16 14.75 23.01 1.72
CA SER A 16 14.24 24.30 1.28
C SER A 16 13.90 24.20 -0.19
N SER A 17 12.66 23.82 -0.50
CA SER A 17 12.16 23.84 -1.86
C SER A 17 11.66 25.24 -2.18
N ASP A 18 12.48 26.03 -2.86
CA ASP A 18 12.04 27.16 -3.71
C ASP A 18 11.29 26.64 -4.97
N GLY A 19 10.43 25.63 -4.79
CA GLY A 19 9.53 25.15 -5.82
C GLY A 19 8.34 26.10 -5.91
N LYS A 20 7.92 26.45 -7.14
CA LYS A 20 6.67 27.18 -7.42
C LYS A 20 5.57 26.71 -6.47
N LYS A 21 5.09 27.61 -5.60
CA LYS A 21 3.94 27.32 -4.72
C LYS A 21 2.74 27.04 -5.62
N THR A 22 2.39 25.76 -5.80
CA THR A 22 1.08 25.39 -6.36
C THR A 22 0.01 25.88 -5.38
N LEU A 23 -0.76 26.88 -5.80
CA LEU A 23 -1.82 27.52 -5.02
C LEU A 23 -3.12 26.67 -4.94
N ARG A 24 -3.12 25.47 -5.53
CA ARG A 24 -4.28 24.57 -5.58
C ARG A 24 -4.22 23.51 -4.47
N LYS A 25 -5.38 22.96 -4.10
CA LYS A 25 -5.44 21.72 -3.29
C LYS A 25 -4.69 20.60 -4.00
N GLY A 26 -3.96 19.80 -3.24
CA GLY A 26 -3.38 18.54 -3.73
C GLY A 26 -4.46 17.48 -3.87
N ASN A 27 -4.35 16.58 -4.85
CA ASN A 27 -5.24 15.43 -5.01
C ASN A 27 -4.51 14.15 -4.66
N VAL A 28 -5.13 13.33 -3.82
CA VAL A 28 -4.57 12.07 -3.35
C VAL A 28 -5.54 10.93 -3.62
N ILE A 29 -5.07 9.88 -4.28
CA ILE A 29 -5.81 8.61 -4.39
C ILE A 29 -5.38 7.70 -3.25
N ILE A 30 -6.34 7.17 -2.50
CA ILE A 30 -6.09 6.16 -1.46
C ILE A 30 -6.91 4.92 -1.78
N THR A 31 -6.24 3.81 -2.08
CA THR A 31 -6.93 2.52 -2.28
C THR A 31 -7.34 1.91 -0.94
N GLY A 32 -8.54 1.34 -0.86
CA GLY A 32 -9.01 0.70 0.38
C GLY A 32 -9.35 1.69 1.49
N ALA A 33 -9.78 2.90 1.15
CA ALA A 33 -10.07 3.98 2.11
C ALA A 33 -11.40 3.83 2.91
N SER A 34 -12.10 2.69 2.79
CA SER A 34 -13.41 2.49 3.45
C SER A 34 -13.34 2.05 4.92
N SER A 35 -12.14 1.73 5.44
CA SER A 35 -11.95 1.27 6.82
C SER A 35 -10.47 1.31 7.24
N GLY A 36 -10.20 1.14 8.54
CA GLY A 36 -8.85 0.94 9.08
C GLY A 36 -7.89 2.09 8.74
N LEU A 37 -6.64 1.74 8.43
CA LEU A 37 -5.59 2.71 8.09
C LEU A 37 -6.00 3.64 6.96
N GLY A 38 -6.53 3.09 5.85
CA GLY A 38 -6.92 3.90 4.68
C GLY A 38 -7.98 4.96 5.02
N LEU A 39 -8.97 4.63 5.85
CA LEU A 39 -9.97 5.61 6.30
C LEU A 39 -9.37 6.66 7.22
N ALA A 40 -8.51 6.25 8.16
CA ALA A 40 -7.83 7.18 9.06
C ALA A 40 -6.92 8.16 8.29
N THR A 41 -6.18 7.67 7.30
CA THR A 41 -5.38 8.50 6.39
C THR A 41 -6.26 9.44 5.56
N ALA A 42 -7.36 8.95 5.00
CA ALA A 42 -8.30 9.77 4.25
C ALA A 42 -8.88 10.91 5.10
N LYS A 43 -9.30 10.61 6.33
CA LYS A 43 -9.80 11.60 7.28
C LYS A 43 -8.75 12.65 7.60
N ALA A 44 -7.55 12.22 8.01
CA ALA A 44 -6.48 13.12 8.40
C ALA A 44 -6.08 14.09 7.27
N LEU A 45 -6.03 13.61 6.02
CA LEU A 45 -5.73 14.48 4.87
C LEU A 45 -6.88 15.42 4.54
N ALA A 46 -8.13 14.93 4.54
CA ALA A 46 -9.31 15.74 4.24
C ALA A 46 -9.54 16.86 5.27
N GLU A 47 -9.24 16.63 6.55
CA GLU A 47 -9.37 17.63 7.62
C GLU A 47 -8.41 18.81 7.47
N THR A 48 -7.28 18.63 6.78
CA THR A 48 -6.34 19.74 6.55
C THR A 48 -6.90 20.83 5.63
N GLY A 49 -7.92 20.51 4.82
CA GLY A 49 -8.41 21.37 3.74
C GLY A 49 -7.43 21.57 2.57
N LYS A 50 -6.19 21.07 2.67
CA LYS A 50 -5.15 21.17 1.64
C LYS A 50 -5.23 20.06 0.60
N TRP A 51 -5.95 18.99 0.92
CA TRP A 51 -6.06 17.80 0.08
C TRP A 51 -7.50 17.51 -0.32
N HIS A 52 -7.69 17.09 -1.57
CA HIS A 52 -8.87 16.41 -2.04
C HIS A 52 -8.60 14.91 -2.12
N VAL A 53 -9.34 14.11 -1.35
CA VAL A 53 -9.10 12.67 -1.21
C VAL A 53 -10.02 11.88 -2.13
N ILE A 54 -9.44 11.16 -3.09
CA ILE A 54 -10.14 10.16 -3.89
C ILE A 54 -10.09 8.83 -3.11
N MET A 55 -11.22 8.50 -2.48
CA MET A 55 -11.42 7.26 -1.74
C MET A 55 -11.75 6.13 -2.72
N ALA A 56 -10.73 5.44 -3.22
CA ALA A 56 -10.88 4.36 -4.20
C ALA A 56 -11.23 3.04 -3.48
N CYS A 57 -12.50 2.63 -3.58
CA CYS A 57 -13.05 1.54 -2.77
C CYS A 57 -13.95 0.61 -3.59
N ARG A 58 -13.86 -0.70 -3.33
CA ARG A 58 -14.73 -1.72 -3.96
C ARG A 58 -16.21 -1.50 -3.60
N ASN A 59 -16.51 -1.21 -2.34
CA ASN A 59 -17.87 -0.89 -1.91
C ASN A 59 -17.99 0.62 -1.66
N PHE A 60 -18.44 1.36 -2.68
CA PHE A 60 -18.55 2.81 -2.62
C PHE A 60 -19.62 3.29 -1.61
N LEU A 61 -20.72 2.55 -1.42
CA LEU A 61 -21.75 2.88 -0.42
C LEU A 61 -21.20 2.79 1.01
N LYS A 62 -20.43 1.73 1.29
CA LYS A 62 -19.72 1.58 2.57
C LYS A 62 -18.72 2.71 2.78
N ALA A 63 -17.95 3.05 1.75
CA ALA A 63 -16.97 4.12 1.81
C ALA A 63 -17.60 5.50 2.06
N GLU A 64 -18.69 5.83 1.36
CA GLU A 64 -19.48 7.05 1.60
C GLU A 64 -19.99 7.12 3.04
N LYS A 65 -20.59 6.03 3.54
CA LYS A 65 -21.07 5.96 4.93
C LYS A 65 -19.91 6.16 5.92
N ALA A 66 -18.78 5.49 5.69
CA ALA A 66 -17.61 5.59 6.54
C ALA A 66 -17.03 7.01 6.58
N ALA A 67 -16.92 7.68 5.43
CA ALA A 67 -16.45 9.06 5.35
C ALA A 67 -17.36 10.04 6.10
N ARG A 68 -18.69 9.89 5.95
CA ARG A 68 -19.69 10.68 6.68
C ARG A 68 -19.62 10.44 8.18
N SER A 69 -19.59 9.18 8.62
CA SER A 69 -19.49 8.82 10.03
C SER A 69 -18.18 9.28 10.66
N ALA A 70 -17.10 9.37 9.88
CA ALA A 70 -15.81 9.90 10.30
C ALA A 70 -15.77 11.43 10.38
N GLY A 71 -16.82 12.14 9.94
CA GLY A 71 -16.86 13.61 9.96
C GLY A 71 -16.01 14.28 8.87
N MET A 72 -15.70 13.57 7.77
CA MET A 72 -14.89 14.15 6.69
C MET A 72 -15.66 15.26 5.95
N PRO A 73 -15.05 16.43 5.69
CA PRO A 73 -15.69 17.51 4.93
C PRO A 73 -16.02 17.04 3.51
N LYS A 74 -17.29 17.16 3.08
CA LYS A 74 -17.79 16.56 1.82
C LYS A 74 -17.10 17.14 0.58
N GLU A 75 -16.68 18.39 0.65
CA GLU A 75 -15.94 19.13 -0.37
C GLU A 75 -14.49 18.68 -0.52
N ASN A 76 -13.96 17.90 0.42
CA ASN A 76 -12.56 17.43 0.45
C ASN A 76 -12.40 15.95 0.10
N TYR A 77 -13.47 15.25 -0.29
CA TYR A 77 -13.35 13.87 -0.77
C TYR A 77 -14.31 13.51 -1.89
N THR A 78 -13.94 12.50 -2.66
CA THR A 78 -14.80 11.84 -3.64
C THR A 78 -14.60 10.34 -3.52
N VAL A 79 -15.70 9.58 -3.43
CA VAL A 79 -15.63 8.13 -3.47
C VAL A 79 -15.71 7.67 -4.91
N MET A 80 -14.78 6.80 -5.31
CA MET A 80 -14.77 6.19 -6.65
C MET A 80 -14.70 4.67 -6.51
N HIS A 81 -15.43 3.97 -7.37
CA HIS A 81 -15.42 2.50 -7.38
C HIS A 81 -14.06 2.00 -7.87
N LEU A 82 -13.44 1.10 -7.10
CA LEU A 82 -12.22 0.39 -7.49
C LEU A 82 -12.19 -1.00 -6.85
N ASP A 83 -12.26 -2.03 -7.70
CA ASP A 83 -11.95 -3.41 -7.33
C ASP A 83 -10.60 -3.83 -7.93
N LEU A 84 -9.58 -3.98 -7.07
CA LEU A 84 -8.24 -4.38 -7.49
C LEU A 84 -8.15 -5.85 -7.94
N ALA A 85 -9.18 -6.66 -7.67
CA ALA A 85 -9.28 -8.02 -8.20
C ALA A 85 -9.76 -8.05 -9.68
N SER A 86 -10.16 -6.92 -10.26
CA SER A 86 -10.64 -6.83 -11.64
C SER A 86 -9.86 -5.81 -12.46
N LEU A 87 -9.13 -6.28 -13.47
CA LEU A 87 -8.42 -5.41 -14.43
C LEU A 87 -9.36 -4.41 -15.10
N GLU A 88 -10.58 -4.85 -15.43
CA GLU A 88 -11.59 -4.00 -16.01
C GLU A 88 -12.02 -2.89 -15.03
N SER A 89 -12.22 -3.24 -13.76
CA SER A 89 -12.51 -2.23 -12.73
C SER A 89 -11.36 -1.24 -12.55
N VAL A 90 -10.10 -1.68 -12.66
CA VAL A 90 -8.93 -0.80 -12.59
C VAL A 90 -8.94 0.18 -13.76
N ARG A 91 -9.14 -0.29 -15.00
CA ARG A 91 -9.21 0.58 -16.18
C ARG A 91 -10.35 1.61 -16.07
N GLN A 92 -11.54 1.16 -15.68
CA GLN A 92 -12.69 2.04 -15.48
C GLN A 92 -12.45 3.09 -14.39
N PHE A 93 -11.78 2.71 -13.30
CA PHE A 93 -11.38 3.66 -12.26
C PHE A 93 -10.43 4.73 -12.82
N VAL A 94 -9.40 4.31 -13.57
CA VAL A 94 -8.44 5.23 -14.19
C VAL A 94 -9.14 6.20 -15.16
N ASP A 95 -10.02 5.69 -16.03
CA ASP A 95 -10.77 6.52 -16.97
C ASP A 95 -11.71 7.49 -16.25
N THR A 96 -12.32 7.06 -15.15
CA THR A 96 -13.18 7.92 -14.32
C THR A 96 -12.37 9.01 -13.63
N PHE A 97 -11.21 8.66 -13.09
CA PHE A 97 -10.30 9.63 -12.47
C PHE A 97 -9.81 10.66 -13.49
N ARG A 98 -9.34 10.23 -14.67
CA ARG A 98 -8.89 11.12 -15.74
C ARG A 98 -10.00 12.06 -16.21
N ARG A 99 -11.22 11.55 -16.40
CA ARG A 99 -12.40 12.37 -16.75
C ARG A 99 -12.80 13.38 -15.68
N SER A 100 -12.37 13.20 -14.42
CA SER A 100 -12.60 14.21 -13.37
C SER A 100 -11.79 15.49 -13.59
N GLY A 101 -10.80 15.48 -14.49
CA GLY A 101 -9.93 16.62 -14.78
C GLY A 101 -8.96 16.97 -13.66
N ARG A 102 -8.88 16.14 -12.60
CA ARG A 102 -8.00 16.37 -11.46
C ARG A 102 -6.61 15.80 -11.74
N PRO A 103 -5.52 16.56 -11.54
CA PRO A 103 -4.17 16.02 -11.62
C PRO A 103 -3.91 15.06 -10.44
N LEU A 104 -3.08 14.04 -10.63
CA LEU A 104 -2.71 13.10 -9.57
C LEU A 104 -1.41 13.55 -8.89
N ASP A 105 -1.47 13.91 -7.60
CA ASP A 105 -0.28 14.37 -6.88
C ASP A 105 0.29 13.29 -5.96
N VAL A 106 -0.59 12.52 -5.32
CA VAL A 106 -0.19 11.44 -4.41
C VAL A 106 -1.01 10.19 -4.67
N LEU A 107 -0.34 9.04 -4.77
CA LEU A 107 -0.96 7.72 -4.81
C LEU A 107 -0.58 6.94 -3.55
N VAL A 108 -1.58 6.49 -2.79
CA VAL A 108 -1.42 5.62 -1.62
C VAL A 108 -2.03 4.25 -1.91
N CYS A 109 -1.17 3.28 -2.21
CA CYS A 109 -1.50 1.87 -2.37
C CYS A 109 -1.64 1.22 -0.98
N ASN A 110 -2.80 1.43 -0.35
CA ASN A 110 -3.11 0.93 0.99
C ASN A 110 -3.93 -0.36 0.99
N ALA A 111 -4.77 -0.59 -0.02
CA ALA A 111 -5.58 -1.79 -0.10
C ALA A 111 -4.70 -3.05 -0.09
N ALA A 112 -5.03 -3.98 0.79
CA ALA A 112 -4.42 -5.30 0.86
C ALA A 112 -5.50 -6.33 1.16
N VAL A 113 -5.37 -7.51 0.56
CA VAL A 113 -6.14 -8.69 0.91
C VAL A 113 -5.18 -9.66 1.60
N TYR A 114 -5.59 -10.20 2.73
CA TYR A 114 -4.85 -11.24 3.44
C TYR A 114 -5.76 -12.44 3.66
N GLN A 115 -5.42 -13.56 3.03
CA GLN A 115 -6.17 -14.81 3.10
C GLN A 115 -5.21 -15.96 3.46
N PRO A 116 -4.70 -16.01 4.70
CA PRO A 116 -3.68 -16.98 5.10
C PRO A 116 -4.16 -18.44 5.09
N THR A 117 -5.47 -18.65 5.14
CA THR A 117 -6.13 -19.96 5.14
C THR A 117 -6.66 -20.36 3.77
N ALA A 118 -6.40 -19.55 2.73
CA ALA A 118 -6.77 -19.91 1.36
C ALA A 118 -6.09 -21.23 0.96
N LYS A 119 -6.86 -22.11 0.33
CA LYS A 119 -6.36 -23.38 -0.23
C LYS A 119 -5.97 -23.27 -1.69
N GLU A 120 -6.53 -22.26 -2.38
CA GLU A 120 -6.34 -22.02 -3.81
C GLU A 120 -5.88 -20.58 -4.03
N PRO A 121 -5.02 -20.31 -5.03
CA PRO A 121 -4.55 -18.97 -5.36
C PRO A 121 -5.66 -18.10 -5.97
N THR A 122 -5.52 -16.78 -5.82
CA THR A 122 -6.32 -15.78 -6.55
C THR A 122 -5.38 -14.74 -7.14
N PHE A 123 -5.62 -14.35 -8.39
CA PHE A 123 -4.77 -13.39 -9.11
C PHE A 123 -5.40 -12.01 -9.11
N SER A 124 -4.57 -10.97 -8.93
CA SER A 124 -4.98 -9.56 -8.98
C SER A 124 -4.14 -8.77 -9.99
N ALA A 125 -4.71 -7.67 -10.46
CA ALA A 125 -4.07 -6.76 -11.39
C ALA A 125 -3.04 -5.84 -10.73
N ASP A 126 -1.92 -5.59 -11.42
CA ASP A 126 -0.98 -4.52 -11.09
C ASP A 126 -1.00 -3.43 -12.17
N GLY A 127 -1.20 -2.18 -11.75
CA GLY A 127 -1.19 -1.01 -12.63
C GLY A 127 -1.00 0.28 -11.83
N LEU A 128 0.19 0.86 -11.89
CA LEU A 128 0.50 2.12 -11.23
C LEU A 128 0.21 3.29 -12.18
N LEU A 129 -0.47 4.32 -11.69
CA LEU A 129 -0.78 5.58 -12.40
C LEU A 129 0.46 6.48 -12.54
N LEU A 130 1.57 5.91 -13.01
CA LEU A 130 2.87 6.58 -13.06
C LEU A 130 2.87 7.75 -14.05
N ASP A 131 2.28 7.58 -15.23
CA ASP A 131 2.22 8.65 -16.23
C ASP A 131 1.38 9.83 -15.74
N ASP A 132 0.30 9.57 -15.00
CA ASP A 132 -0.53 10.59 -14.37
C ASP A 132 0.24 11.33 -13.23
N LEU A 133 1.05 10.60 -12.43
CA LEU A 133 1.92 11.21 -11.41
C LEU A 133 3.03 12.08 -12.02
N LYS A 134 3.61 11.66 -13.15
CA LYS A 134 4.65 12.41 -13.86
C LYS A 134 4.14 13.77 -14.37
N GLN A 135 2.86 13.85 -14.72
CA GLN A 135 2.23 15.08 -15.23
C GLN A 135 1.89 16.10 -14.13
N SER A 136 1.96 15.72 -12.85
CA SER A 136 1.68 16.64 -11.76
C SER A 136 2.74 17.74 -11.65
N ASP A 137 2.27 18.95 -11.39
CA ASP A 137 3.07 20.14 -11.07
C ASP A 137 3.29 20.33 -9.56
N TYR A 138 2.75 19.42 -8.73
CA TYR A 138 2.77 19.57 -7.28
C TYR A 138 4.19 19.31 -6.73
N PRO A 139 4.67 20.09 -5.74
CA PRO A 139 6.04 19.95 -5.23
C PRO A 139 6.27 18.64 -4.48
N GLN A 140 5.21 18.04 -3.93
CA GLN A 140 5.28 16.82 -3.11
C GLN A 140 4.65 15.62 -3.81
N ARG A 141 5.10 15.32 -5.03
CA ARG A 141 4.62 14.16 -5.79
C ARG A 141 5.11 12.86 -5.17
N ARG A 142 4.20 11.95 -4.83
CA ARG A 142 4.54 10.71 -4.10
C ARG A 142 3.72 9.51 -4.53
N CYS A 143 4.39 8.36 -4.63
CA CYS A 143 3.74 7.06 -4.66
C CYS A 143 4.16 6.27 -3.43
N ILE A 144 3.18 5.84 -2.65
CA ILE A 144 3.40 5.19 -1.36
C ILE A 144 2.68 3.85 -1.36
N ILE A 145 3.38 2.78 -0.97
CA ILE A 145 2.76 1.47 -0.72
C ILE A 145 2.82 1.11 0.76
N VAL A 146 1.75 0.52 1.28
CA VAL A 146 1.75 -0.03 2.64
C VAL A 146 2.46 -1.38 2.64
N GLY A 147 3.69 -1.36 3.15
CA GLY A 147 4.55 -2.52 3.34
C GLY A 147 4.23 -3.29 4.63
N SER A 148 5.04 -4.30 4.92
CA SER A 148 4.97 -5.07 6.16
C SER A 148 6.36 -5.54 6.53
N ILE A 149 6.68 -5.52 7.83
CA ILE A 149 7.92 -6.10 8.35
C ILE A 149 7.95 -7.62 8.24
N THR A 150 6.82 -8.28 7.95
CA THR A 150 6.73 -9.74 7.85
C THR A 150 7.52 -10.31 6.66
N GLY A 151 7.96 -9.48 5.71
CA GLY A 151 8.88 -9.87 4.64
C GLY A 151 10.36 -9.74 5.01
N ASN A 152 10.68 -9.09 6.14
CA ASN A 152 12.04 -8.69 6.46
C ASN A 152 12.75 -9.72 7.34
N THR A 153 13.88 -10.24 6.88
CA THR A 153 14.70 -11.24 7.60
C THR A 153 15.36 -10.70 8.87
N ASN A 154 15.49 -9.38 9.01
CA ASN A 154 16.07 -8.71 10.17
C ASN A 154 15.04 -8.32 11.25
N THR A 155 13.79 -8.81 11.15
CA THR A 155 12.73 -8.53 12.15
C THR A 155 12.22 -9.81 12.78
N LEU A 156 11.68 -9.72 14.00
CA LEU A 156 11.04 -10.86 14.67
C LEU A 156 9.86 -11.39 13.84
N ALA A 157 9.02 -10.50 13.32
CA ALA A 157 7.84 -10.86 12.55
C ALA A 157 8.17 -11.61 11.24
N GLY A 158 9.24 -11.21 10.53
CA GLY A 158 9.68 -11.89 9.32
C GLY A 158 10.38 -13.23 9.56
N ASN A 159 10.80 -13.50 10.80
CA ASN A 159 11.39 -14.79 11.17
C ASN A 159 10.37 -15.84 11.62
N VAL A 160 9.09 -15.48 11.80
CA VAL A 160 8.01 -16.44 12.05
C VAL A 160 7.75 -17.26 10.78
N PRO A 161 7.79 -18.60 10.80
CA PRO A 161 7.47 -19.44 9.63
C PRO A 161 6.01 -19.29 9.15
N PRO A 162 5.72 -19.56 7.86
CA PRO A 162 6.69 -19.70 6.76
C PRO A 162 7.41 -18.37 6.49
N LYS A 163 8.70 -18.38 6.12
CA LYS A 163 9.45 -17.14 5.84
C LYS A 163 9.23 -16.67 4.40
N ALA A 164 9.31 -15.36 4.16
CA ALA A 164 9.35 -14.85 2.79
C ALA A 164 10.59 -15.42 2.08
N ASN A 165 10.40 -15.91 0.87
CA ASN A 165 11.46 -16.38 0.00
C ASN A 165 10.98 -16.34 -1.46
N LEU A 166 11.54 -15.41 -2.22
CA LEU A 166 11.21 -15.25 -3.64
C LEU A 166 11.94 -16.25 -4.55
N GLY A 167 12.88 -17.03 -4.01
CA GLY A 167 13.69 -17.97 -4.78
C GLY A 167 14.49 -17.27 -5.88
N ASP A 168 14.56 -17.91 -7.04
CA ASP A 168 15.12 -17.37 -8.29
C ASP A 168 14.06 -16.73 -9.20
N LEU A 169 12.88 -16.42 -8.64
CA LEU A 169 11.75 -15.84 -9.36
C LEU A 169 11.21 -16.72 -10.51
N ARG A 170 11.56 -18.01 -10.57
CA ARG A 170 11.11 -18.91 -11.66
C ARG A 170 9.60 -18.98 -11.79
N GLY A 171 8.86 -18.76 -10.70
CA GLY A 171 7.40 -18.75 -10.71
C GLY A 171 6.81 -17.63 -11.58
N LEU A 172 7.58 -16.58 -11.84
CA LEU A 172 7.23 -15.47 -12.72
C LEU A 172 7.51 -15.74 -14.21
N ALA A 173 8.22 -16.82 -14.54
CA ALA A 173 8.64 -17.11 -15.92
C ALA A 173 7.45 -17.33 -16.87
N GLY A 174 6.33 -17.86 -16.35
CA GLY A 174 5.08 -18.03 -17.10
C GLY A 174 4.26 -16.75 -17.29
N GLY A 175 4.75 -15.60 -16.79
CA GLY A 175 3.99 -14.37 -16.71
C GLY A 175 2.94 -14.37 -15.58
N LEU A 176 2.19 -13.27 -15.47
CA LEU A 176 1.18 -13.03 -14.44
C LEU A 176 -0.26 -13.12 -14.98
N ASN A 177 -0.49 -13.93 -16.02
CA ASN A 177 -1.76 -13.99 -16.76
C ASN A 177 -2.65 -15.18 -16.34
N GLY A 178 -2.25 -15.95 -15.33
CA GLY A 178 -3.02 -17.11 -14.82
C GLY A 178 -2.93 -18.37 -15.70
N VAL A 179 -2.24 -18.33 -16.84
CA VAL A 179 -2.12 -19.46 -17.77
C VAL A 179 -0.66 -19.90 -17.82
N GLY A 180 -0.36 -21.05 -17.20
CA GLY A 180 1.02 -21.55 -17.09
C GLY A 180 1.88 -20.80 -16.06
N SER A 181 1.27 -19.93 -15.24
CA SER A 181 1.91 -19.23 -14.13
C SER A 181 1.97 -20.10 -12.88
N SER A 182 3.06 -20.02 -12.12
CA SER A 182 3.11 -20.65 -10.80
C SER A 182 2.20 -19.91 -9.81
N SER A 183 1.69 -20.64 -8.82
CA SER A 183 0.93 -20.08 -7.70
C SER A 183 1.81 -19.31 -6.70
N MET A 184 3.13 -19.54 -6.74
CA MET A 184 4.12 -18.90 -5.88
C MET A 184 5.26 -18.28 -6.70
N ILE A 185 5.86 -17.21 -6.18
CA ILE A 185 6.92 -16.45 -6.89
C ILE A 185 8.18 -17.30 -7.11
N ASP A 186 8.48 -18.20 -6.17
CA ASP A 186 9.62 -19.13 -6.25
C ASP A 186 9.33 -20.41 -7.06
N GLY A 187 8.13 -20.56 -7.62
CA GLY A 187 7.75 -21.74 -8.39
C GLY A 187 7.26 -22.92 -7.55
N GLY A 188 7.18 -22.79 -6.22
CA GLY A 188 6.77 -23.87 -5.32
C GLY A 188 5.25 -24.08 -5.21
N GLU A 189 4.86 -25.01 -4.33
CA GLU A 189 3.47 -25.26 -3.96
C GLU A 189 2.85 -24.07 -3.21
N PHE A 190 1.54 -23.87 -3.37
CA PHE A 190 0.84 -22.72 -2.79
C PHE A 190 0.82 -22.77 -1.26
N ASP A 191 1.25 -21.67 -0.64
CA ASP A 191 1.11 -21.40 0.80
C ASP A 191 0.63 -19.96 0.98
N GLY A 192 -0.60 -19.78 1.46
CA GLY A 192 -1.21 -18.45 1.59
C GLY A 192 -0.49 -17.52 2.57
N ALA A 193 0.12 -18.05 3.63
CA ALA A 193 0.88 -17.25 4.60
C ALA A 193 2.23 -16.82 4.02
N LYS A 194 2.91 -17.71 3.28
CA LYS A 194 4.12 -17.39 2.54
C LYS A 194 3.82 -16.39 1.41
N ALA A 195 2.77 -16.62 0.62
CA ALA A 195 2.37 -15.75 -0.49
C ALA A 195 2.13 -14.31 -0.03
N TYR A 196 1.47 -14.13 1.12
CA TYR A 196 1.34 -12.80 1.72
C TYR A 196 2.70 -12.16 2.03
N LYS A 197 3.62 -12.89 2.69
CA LYS A 197 4.93 -12.35 3.04
C LYS A 197 5.77 -12.04 1.78
N ASP A 198 5.75 -12.92 0.79
CA ASP A 198 6.40 -12.71 -0.51
C ASP A 198 5.84 -11.46 -1.21
N SER A 199 4.51 -11.29 -1.26
CA SER A 199 3.89 -10.08 -1.82
C SER A 199 4.34 -8.79 -1.11
N LYS A 200 4.58 -8.84 0.20
CA LYS A 200 5.06 -7.68 0.97
C LYS A 200 6.52 -7.36 0.67
N VAL A 201 7.35 -8.38 0.43
CA VAL A 201 8.72 -8.18 -0.10
C VAL A 201 8.64 -7.56 -1.50
N CYS A 202 7.80 -8.08 -2.39
CA CYS A 202 7.61 -7.53 -3.73
C CYS A 202 7.17 -6.06 -3.68
N ASN A 203 6.23 -5.68 -2.83
CA ASN A 203 5.82 -4.29 -2.67
C ASN A 203 6.99 -3.36 -2.31
N MET A 204 7.86 -3.81 -1.40
CA MET A 204 9.03 -3.04 -0.98
C MET A 204 10.07 -2.93 -2.10
N LEU A 205 10.39 -4.04 -2.77
CA LEU A 205 11.30 -4.07 -3.92
C LEU A 205 10.77 -3.21 -5.07
N THR A 206 9.47 -3.25 -5.35
CA THR A 206 8.83 -2.42 -6.37
C THR A 206 9.02 -0.94 -6.07
N MET A 207 8.81 -0.48 -4.83
CA MET A 207 9.06 0.94 -4.51
C MET A 207 10.53 1.33 -4.64
N GLN A 208 11.45 0.45 -4.22
CA GLN A 208 12.89 0.70 -4.40
C GLN A 208 13.25 0.83 -5.87
N GLU A 209 12.76 -0.06 -6.72
CA GLU A 209 13.06 -0.07 -8.14
C GLU A 209 12.40 1.10 -8.88
N LEU A 210 11.17 1.47 -8.53
CA LEU A 210 10.53 2.67 -9.07
C LEU A 210 11.29 3.94 -8.68
N HIS A 211 11.75 4.04 -7.42
CA HIS A 211 12.57 5.15 -6.99
C HIS A 211 13.86 5.23 -7.81
N ARG A 212 14.58 4.11 -7.91
CA ARG A 212 15.84 4.02 -8.67
C ARG A 212 15.67 4.39 -10.15
N ARG A 213 14.56 3.96 -10.77
CA ARG A 213 14.31 4.20 -12.20
C ARG A 213 13.79 5.59 -12.53
N PHE A 214 12.93 6.14 -11.67
CA PHE A 214 12.11 7.30 -12.06
C PHE A 214 12.30 8.53 -11.18
N HIS A 215 12.91 8.44 -10.00
CA HIS A 215 12.98 9.59 -9.10
C HIS A 215 13.74 10.78 -9.70
N GLU A 216 14.96 10.56 -10.19
CA GLU A 216 15.83 11.62 -10.73
C GLU A 216 15.18 12.35 -11.91
N GLU A 217 14.54 11.59 -12.81
CA GLU A 217 13.89 12.17 -14.00
C GLU A 217 12.59 12.90 -13.66
N THR A 218 11.80 12.36 -12.74
CA THR A 218 10.41 12.82 -12.53
C THR A 218 10.24 13.72 -11.31
N GLY A 219 11.14 13.64 -10.33
CA GLY A 219 11.00 14.23 -9.00
C GLY A 219 9.94 13.55 -8.11
N VAL A 220 9.31 12.46 -8.56
CA VAL A 220 8.34 11.69 -7.75
C VAL A 220 9.08 10.90 -6.69
N SER A 221 8.69 11.01 -5.42
CA SER A 221 9.21 10.13 -4.37
C SER A 221 8.43 8.81 -4.33
N PHE A 222 9.14 7.69 -4.31
CA PHE A 222 8.54 6.36 -4.17
C PHE A 222 8.97 5.77 -2.84
N ALA A 223 8.02 5.34 -2.01
CA ALA A 223 8.32 4.86 -0.66
C ALA A 223 7.39 3.73 -0.23
N SER A 224 7.92 2.80 0.55
CA SER A 224 7.10 1.88 1.34
C SER A 224 7.01 2.35 2.79
N LEU A 225 5.84 2.26 3.41
CA LEU A 225 5.67 2.54 4.84
C LEU A 225 5.18 1.31 5.60
N TYR A 226 5.63 1.14 6.83
CA TYR A 226 5.06 0.21 7.80
C TYR A 226 4.48 1.03 8.96
N PRO A 227 3.16 0.99 9.19
CA PRO A 227 2.49 1.88 10.16
C PRO A 227 2.52 1.33 11.60
N GLY A 228 3.27 0.26 11.86
CA GLY A 228 3.12 -0.54 13.08
C GLY A 228 2.06 -1.65 12.91
N CYS A 229 1.89 -2.49 13.92
CA CYS A 229 0.90 -3.56 13.85
C CYS A 229 -0.47 -3.07 14.34
N ILE A 230 -1.41 -2.95 13.40
CA ILE A 230 -2.77 -2.45 13.67
C ILE A 230 -3.72 -3.63 13.84
N ALA A 231 -3.67 -4.26 15.01
CA ALA A 231 -4.39 -5.50 15.33
C ALA A 231 -5.93 -5.36 15.28
N GLU A 232 -6.46 -4.14 15.40
CA GLU A 232 -7.90 -3.85 15.39
C GLU A 232 -8.51 -3.81 13.98
N THR A 233 -7.69 -3.91 12.92
CA THR A 233 -8.18 -3.88 11.54
C THR A 233 -8.76 -5.24 11.11
N GLY A 234 -9.71 -5.19 10.18
CA GLY A 234 -10.28 -6.40 9.56
C GLY A 234 -9.28 -7.26 8.78
N LEU A 235 -8.02 -6.85 8.65
CA LEU A 235 -6.96 -7.61 7.97
C LEU A 235 -6.68 -8.93 8.70
N PHE A 236 -6.76 -8.98 10.03
CA PHE A 236 -6.52 -10.19 10.84
C PHE A 236 -7.79 -10.99 11.14
N ARG A 237 -8.87 -10.77 10.38
CA ARG A 237 -10.17 -11.40 10.62
C ARG A 237 -10.18 -12.91 10.34
N GLU A 238 -9.18 -13.47 9.67
CA GLU A 238 -9.09 -14.93 9.44
C GLU A 238 -8.12 -15.65 10.40
N HIS A 239 -7.51 -14.94 11.37
CA HIS A 239 -6.70 -15.63 12.38
C HIS A 239 -7.56 -16.31 13.44
N ILE A 240 -7.08 -17.49 13.86
CA ILE A 240 -7.64 -18.35 14.91
C ILE A 240 -8.02 -17.48 16.12
N PRO A 241 -9.21 -17.64 16.74
CA PRO A 241 -9.67 -16.81 17.86
C PRO A 241 -8.64 -16.63 18.99
N LEU A 242 -7.84 -17.66 19.25
CA LEU A 242 -6.74 -17.65 20.22
C LEU A 242 -5.62 -16.64 19.88
N PHE A 243 -5.29 -16.48 18.60
CA PHE A 243 -4.31 -15.50 18.15
C PHE A 243 -4.81 -14.08 18.38
N ARG A 244 -6.10 -13.78 18.14
CA ARG A 244 -6.64 -12.44 18.43
C ARG A 244 -6.64 -12.09 19.92
N LEU A 245 -6.71 -13.10 20.80
CA LEU A 245 -6.67 -12.91 22.24
C LEU A 245 -5.24 -12.71 22.77
N LEU A 246 -4.29 -13.52 22.28
CA LEU A 246 -2.91 -13.52 22.79
C LEU A 246 -1.97 -12.56 22.08
N PHE A 247 -2.24 -12.23 20.81
CA PHE A 247 -1.34 -11.44 19.99
C PHE A 247 -1.27 -9.96 20.39
N PRO A 248 -2.36 -9.25 20.77
CA PRO A 248 -2.26 -7.86 21.23
C PRO A 248 -1.35 -7.66 22.46
N PRO A 249 -1.44 -8.46 23.56
CA PRO A 249 -0.51 -8.34 24.66
C PRO A 249 0.91 -8.80 24.28
N PHE A 250 1.06 -9.87 23.49
CA PHE A 250 2.36 -10.28 22.97
C PHE A 250 3.04 -9.17 22.14
N GLN A 251 2.26 -8.47 21.31
CA GLN A 251 2.74 -7.37 20.49
C GLN A 251 3.20 -6.18 21.35
N LYS A 252 2.33 -5.75 22.28
CA LYS A 252 2.59 -4.59 23.16
C LYS A 252 3.83 -4.79 24.03
N TYR A 253 4.06 -6.02 24.52
CA TYR A 253 5.11 -6.28 25.51
C TYR A 253 6.35 -6.98 24.96
N ILE A 254 6.26 -7.73 23.85
CA ILE A 254 7.38 -8.55 23.33
C ILE A 254 7.91 -8.01 22.00
N THR A 255 7.05 -7.79 21.00
CA THR A 255 7.53 -7.31 19.68
C THR A 255 7.69 -5.80 19.59
N LYS A 256 7.22 -5.04 20.62
CA LYS A 256 7.27 -3.56 20.69
C LYS A 256 6.70 -2.87 19.45
N GLY A 257 5.69 -3.48 18.81
CA GLY A 257 5.08 -3.01 17.57
C GLY A 257 3.76 -2.29 17.78
#